data_AF-K1RCF9-F1
#
_entry.id   AF-K1RCF9-F1
#
_cell.length_a   1.000
_cell.length_b   1.000
_cell.length_c   1.000
_cell.angle_alpha   90.00
_cell.angle_beta   90.00
_cell.angle_gamma   90.00
#
_symmetry.space_group_name_H-M   'P 1'
#
loop_
_entity.id
_entity.type
_entity.pdbx_description
1 polymer ?
#
loop_
_entity_poly.entity_id
_entity_poly.type
_entity_poly.pdbx_seq_one_letter_code
_entity_poly.pdbx_strand_id
1 'polypeptide(L)' 'MFYRNAEKKLAREQRKLSRCEKGSRNYQKQKKKVALYHEKIKNQRKDFQHKLSHSLAEDYDAVCVEDLNLKG' A
#
# COMPACT_ATOMS: atom_id res chain seq x y z
N MET A 1 -10.88 5.10 -3.22
CA MET A 1 -10.01 4.48 -2.19
C MET A 1 -8.69 5.24 -2.09
N PHE A 2 -8.36 5.71 -0.88
CA PHE A 2 -7.22 6.60 -0.60
C PHE A 2 -5.85 6.07 -1.04
N TYR A 3 -5.66 4.76 -1.13
CA TYR A 3 -4.39 4.15 -1.56
C TYR A 3 -4.13 4.23 -3.07
N ARG A 4 -5.16 4.39 -3.94
CA ARG A 4 -4.97 4.51 -5.41
C ARG A 4 -4.13 5.74 -5.79
N ASN A 5 -4.29 6.85 -5.06
CA ASN A 5 -3.47 8.05 -5.27
C ASN A 5 -2.03 7.84 -4.80
N ALA A 6 -1.83 7.08 -3.72
CA ALA A 6 -0.50 6.70 -3.24
C ALA A 6 0.20 5.75 -4.23
N GLU A 7 -0.53 4.81 -4.83
CA GLU A 7 -0.03 3.90 -5.89
C GLU A 7 0.41 4.66 -7.14
N LYS A 8 -0.37 5.67 -7.60
CA LYS A 8 0.05 6.54 -8.71
C LYS A 8 1.36 7.28 -8.41
N LYS A 9 1.52 7.77 -7.18
CA LYS A 9 2.77 8.42 -6.74
C LYS A 9 3.93 7.42 -6.68
N LEU A 10 3.70 6.22 -6.14
CA LEU A 10 4.67 5.13 -6.11
C LEU A 10 5.16 4.80 -7.53
N ALA A 11 4.25 4.61 -8.50
CA ALA A 11 4.60 4.34 -9.88
C ALA A 11 5.48 5.45 -10.49
N ARG A 12 5.15 6.71 -10.24
CA ARG A 12 5.97 7.85 -10.71
C ARG A 12 7.38 7.83 -10.11
N GLU A 13 7.49 7.55 -8.81
CA GLU A 13 8.79 7.54 -8.12
C GLU A 13 9.62 6.28 -8.47
N GLN A 14 8.99 5.17 -8.82
CA GLN A 14 9.67 4.02 -9.41
C GLN A 14 10.23 4.31 -10.81
N ARG A 15 9.48 5.02 -11.68
CA ARG A 15 10.01 5.46 -12.99
C ARG A 15 11.19 6.42 -12.86
N LYS A 16 11.21 7.25 -11.81
CA LYS A 16 12.38 8.09 -11.51
C LYS A 16 13.57 7.22 -11.09
N LEU A 17 13.34 6.23 -10.22
CA LEU A 17 14.38 5.31 -9.77
C LEU A 17 15.01 4.53 -10.92
N SER A 18 14.20 4.05 -11.87
CA SER A 18 14.68 3.28 -13.03
C SER A 18 15.55 4.11 -13.99
N ARG A 19 15.41 5.44 -13.95
CA ARG A 19 16.24 6.37 -14.73
C ARG A 19 17.51 6.80 -13.99
N CYS A 20 17.66 6.45 -12.72
CA CYS A 20 18.86 6.75 -11.95
C CYS A 20 19.93 5.68 -12.19
N GLU A 21 21.19 6.11 -12.31
CA GLU A 21 22.33 5.21 -12.36
C GLU A 21 22.47 4.42 -11.04
N LYS A 22 22.43 3.09 -11.14
CA LYS A 22 22.49 2.19 -9.98
C LYS A 22 23.79 2.41 -9.20
N GLY A 23 23.67 2.56 -7.88
CA GLY A 23 24.82 2.81 -7.00
C GLY A 23 25.16 4.29 -6.79
N SER A 24 24.70 5.18 -7.66
CA SER A 24 24.87 6.63 -7.46
C SER A 24 24.18 7.13 -6.18
N ARG A 25 24.65 8.27 -5.65
CA ARG A 25 24.02 8.93 -4.49
C ARG A 25 22.54 9.27 -4.75
N ASN A 26 22.19 9.64 -5.98
CA ASN A 26 20.81 9.94 -6.37
C ASN A 26 19.94 8.69 -6.40
N TYR A 27 20.47 7.57 -6.90
CA TYR A 27 19.78 6.28 -6.85
C TYR A 27 19.45 5.87 -5.42
N GLN A 28 20.39 5.97 -4.48
CA GLN A 28 20.14 5.59 -3.08
C GLN A 28 19.06 6.46 -2.43
N LYS A 29 19.09 7.79 -2.67
CA LYS A 29 18.04 8.72 -2.21
C LYS A 29 16.67 8.33 -2.77
N GLN A 30 16.59 8.06 -4.07
CA GLN A 30 15.34 7.71 -4.73
C GLN A 30 14.83 6.33 -4.28
N LYS A 31 15.72 5.36 -4.04
CA LYS A 31 15.38 4.03 -3.52
C LYS A 31 14.74 4.14 -2.14
N LYS A 32 15.33 4.94 -1.23
CA LYS A 32 14.74 5.21 0.10
C LYS A 32 13.34 5.82 -0.03
N LYS A 33 13.16 6.76 -0.95
CA LYS A 33 11.87 7.40 -1.20
C LYS A 33 10.80 6.41 -1.66
N VAL A 34 11.15 5.50 -2.59
CA VAL A 34 10.26 4.42 -3.03
C VAL A 34 9.88 3.49 -1.86
N ALA A 35 10.83 3.14 -0.99
CA ALA A 35 10.55 2.32 0.20
C ALA A 35 9.54 2.98 1.14
N LEU A 36 9.69 4.29 1.41
CA LEU A 36 8.74 5.04 2.24
C LEU A 36 7.32 5.07 1.65
N TYR A 37 7.18 5.12 0.32
CA TYR A 37 5.85 5.04 -0.31
C TYR A 37 5.22 3.65 -0.16
N HIS A 38 6.01 2.58 -0.30
CA HIS A 38 5.53 1.22 -0.06
C HIS A 38 5.05 1.04 1.38
N GLU A 39 5.83 1.52 2.36
CA GLU A 39 5.46 1.50 3.77
C GLU A 39 4.15 2.27 4.01
N LYS A 40 4.02 3.47 3.44
CA LYS A 40 2.78 4.26 3.54
C LYS A 40 1.57 3.50 3.01
N ILE A 41 1.67 2.86 1.85
CA ILE A 41 0.56 2.09 1.27
C ILE A 41 0.22 0.89 2.15
N LYS A 42 1.23 0.17 2.67
CA LYS A 42 1.02 -0.95 3.60
C LYS A 42 0.29 -0.49 4.86
N ASN A 43 0.71 0.62 5.45
CA ASN A 43 0.09 1.15 6.67
C ASN A 43 -1.35 1.62 6.41
N GLN A 44 -1.63 2.23 5.26
CA GLN A 44 -3.01 2.60 4.88
C GLN A 44 -3.92 1.39 4.69
N ARG A 45 -3.42 0.30 4.08
CA ARG A 45 -4.18 -0.95 3.93
C ARG A 45 -4.46 -1.58 5.30
N LYS A 46 -3.46 -1.61 6.18
CA LYS A 46 -3.58 -2.14 7.53
C LYS A 46 -4.57 -1.33 8.39
N ASP A 47 -4.50 0.00 8.34
CA ASP A 47 -5.44 0.89 9.04
C ASP A 47 -6.89 0.67 8.59
N PHE A 48 -7.11 0.57 7.27
CA PHE A 48 -8.42 0.25 6.72
C PHE A 48 -8.95 -1.10 7.21
N GLN A 49 -8.11 -2.14 7.18
CA GLN A 49 -8.48 -3.47 7.67
C GLN A 49 -8.87 -3.44 9.15
N HIS A 50 -8.07 -2.79 10.00
CA HIS A 50 -8.37 -2.71 11.43
C HIS A 50 -9.66 -1.94 11.71
N LYS A 51 -9.88 -0.80 11.04
CA LYS A 51 -11.12 -0.02 11.19
C LYS A 51 -12.35 -0.81 10.77
N LEU A 52 -12.25 -1.53 9.65
CA LEU A 52 -13.32 -2.39 9.17
C LEU A 52 -13.60 -3.55 10.13
N SER A 53 -12.56 -4.25 10.59
CA SER A 53 -12.72 -5.34 11.56
C SER A 53 -13.29 -4.83 12.89
N HIS A 54 -12.89 -3.64 13.34
CA HIS A 54 -13.44 -3.02 14.54
C HIS A 54 -14.92 -2.70 14.39
N SER A 55 -15.32 -2.05 13.30
CA SER A 55 -16.75 -1.74 13.08
C SER A 55 -17.59 -3.00 12.99
N LEU A 56 -17.10 -4.05 12.31
CA LEU A 56 -17.83 -5.31 12.23
C LEU A 56 -18.00 -5.98 13.60
N ALA A 57 -16.99 -5.91 14.46
CA ALA A 57 -17.05 -6.49 15.80
C ALA A 57 -17.93 -5.70 16.78
N GLU A 58 -18.05 -4.38 16.59
CA GLU A 58 -18.94 -3.53 17.38
C GLU A 58 -20.41 -3.65 16.92
N ASP A 59 -20.63 -3.72 15.60
CA ASP A 59 -21.97 -3.63 15.02
C ASP A 59 -22.70 -4.99 14.95
N TYR A 60 -21.98 -6.12 14.99
CA TYR A 60 -22.55 -7.46 14.78
C TYR A 60 -22.06 -8.48 15.80
N ASP A 61 -23.00 -9.26 16.37
CA ASP A 61 -22.70 -10.35 17.30
C ASP A 61 -22.08 -11.59 16.63
N ALA A 62 -22.29 -11.75 15.31
CA ALA A 62 -21.76 -12.86 14.52
C ALA A 62 -21.38 -12.40 13.11
N VAL A 63 -20.23 -12.87 12.61
CA VAL A 63 -19.70 -12.57 11.27
C VAL A 63 -19.42 -13.87 10.53
N CYS A 64 -19.99 -14.04 9.35
CA CYS A 64 -19.70 -15.16 8.45
C CYS A 64 -18.71 -14.70 7.36
N VAL A 65 -17.71 -15.53 7.05
CA VAL A 65 -16.72 -15.25 6.00
C VAL A 65 -16.87 -16.28 4.89
N GLU A 66 -17.11 -15.80 3.67
CA GLU A 66 -17.15 -16.62 2.47
C GLU A 66 -15.78 -16.61 1.77
N ASP A 67 -15.32 -17.78 1.34
CA ASP A 67 -14.13 -17.89 0.50
C ASP A 67 -14.52 -17.73 -0.98
N LEU A 68 -14.29 -16.53 -1.51
CA LEU A 68 -14.60 -16.19 -2.90
C LEU A 68 -13.31 -16.28 -3.74
N ASN A 69 -13.28 -17.19 -4.71
CA ASN A 69 -12.23 -17.19 -5.74
C ASN A 69 -12.44 -16.03 -6.73
N LEU A 70 -11.90 -14.87 -6.39
CA LEU A 70 -11.98 -13.65 -7.20
C LEU A 70 -11.03 -13.67 -8.42
N LYS A 71 -10.19 -14.70 -8.59
CA LYS A 71 -9.18 -14.74 -9.65
C LYS A 71 -9.61 -15.50 -10.91
N GLY A 72 -10.62 -16.36 -10.83
CA GLY A 72 -10.93 -17.32 -11.91
C GLY A 72 -9.95 -18.48 -11.87
#